data_AF-A0A9N9RM64-F1
#
_entry.id   AF-A0A9N9RM64-F1
#
_cell.length_a   1.000
_cell.length_b   1.000
_cell.length_c   1.000
_cell.angle_alpha   90.00
_cell.angle_beta   90.00
_cell.angle_gamma   90.00
#
_symmetry.space_group_name_H-M   'P 1'
#
loop_
_entity.id
_entity.type
_entity.pdbx_description
1 polymer ?
#
loop_
_entity_poly.entity_id
_entity_poly.type
_entity_poly.pdbx_seq_one_letter_code
_entity_poly.pdbx_strand_id
1 'polypeptide(L)'
;MEVGRKRLRTDVDDRSRQQKYLVTSRLVEQNDKILMQKVYEKTLSMMFSGSRQRKSLESVENDGEILDKTLEDKIEDKLPTNSLGCKLCLKDIDTSLNNSICSCCNLKICEACKEHCSYCSKSLCVNCVNIFGCSIQTDDFATPICEDCKSFVD
;
A
#
# COMPACT_ATOMS: atom_id res chain seq x y z
N MET A 1 3.08 43.24 -31.50
CA MET A 1 2.12 42.17 -31.13
C MET A 1 2.61 41.56 -29.85
N GLU A 2 1.85 41.64 -28.76
CA GLU A 2 1.89 40.66 -27.66
C GLU A 2 0.70 40.94 -26.72
N VAL A 3 -0.40 40.24 -26.97
CA VAL A 3 -1.57 40.27 -26.10
C VAL A 3 -1.30 39.27 -24.98
N GLY A 4 -0.91 39.79 -23.81
CA GLY A 4 -0.76 39.01 -22.60
C GLY A 4 -2.08 38.32 -22.24
N ARG A 5 -2.13 37.00 -22.43
CA ARG A 5 -3.26 36.16 -22.02
C ARG A 5 -3.33 36.14 -20.49
N LYS A 6 -4.12 37.05 -19.92
CA LYS A 6 -4.55 36.96 -18.52
C LYS A 6 -5.38 35.68 -18.41
N ARG A 7 -4.91 34.72 -17.60
CA ARG A 7 -5.66 33.50 -17.28
C ARG A 7 -6.99 33.95 -16.64
N LEU A 8 -8.10 33.71 -17.34
CA LEU A 8 -9.44 33.85 -16.79
C LEU A 8 -9.53 32.87 -15.62
N ARG A 9 -9.58 33.36 -14.38
CA ARG A 9 -9.94 32.54 -13.22
C ARG A 9 -11.42 32.22 -13.39
N THR A 10 -11.73 30.97 -13.71
CA THR A 10 -13.08 30.45 -13.49
C THR A 10 -13.41 30.66 -12.02
N ASP A 11 -14.52 31.34 -11.75
CA ASP A 11 -15.03 31.55 -10.41
C ASP A 11 -15.17 30.19 -9.72
N VAL A 12 -14.37 30.00 -8.67
CA VAL A 12 -14.42 28.85 -7.76
C VAL A 12 -15.58 29.09 -6.80
N ASP A 13 -16.78 29.21 -7.35
CA ASP A 13 -18.05 29.18 -6.62
C ASP A 13 -18.62 27.76 -6.55
N ASP A 14 -17.84 26.75 -6.94
CA ASP A 14 -18.04 25.37 -6.50
C ASP A 14 -17.33 25.11 -5.16
N ARG A 15 -17.46 26.06 -4.23
CA ARG A 15 -17.24 25.76 -2.81
C ARG A 15 -18.41 24.91 -2.40
N SER A 16 -18.24 23.59 -2.55
CA SER A 16 -19.15 22.56 -2.07
C SER A 16 -19.67 22.99 -0.70
N ARG A 17 -20.94 23.41 -0.64
CA ARG A 17 -21.55 23.89 0.59
C ARG A 17 -21.31 22.81 1.64
N GLN A 18 -20.61 23.14 2.73
CA GLN A 18 -20.42 22.17 3.81
C GLN A 18 -21.80 21.80 4.36
N GLN A 19 -22.26 20.61 3.99
CA GLN A 19 -23.52 20.07 4.46
C GLN A 19 -23.30 19.45 5.83
N LYS A 20 -24.11 19.86 6.80
CA LYS A 20 -24.15 19.23 8.12
C LYS A 20 -24.98 17.96 7.99
N TYR A 21 -24.37 16.83 8.35
CA TYR A 21 -25.03 15.54 8.42
C TYR A 21 -25.14 15.10 9.86
N LEU A 22 -26.24 14.43 10.20
CA LEU A 22 -26.35 13.72 11.48
C LEU A 22 -25.33 12.57 11.48
N VAL A 23 -24.63 12.38 12.60
CA VAL A 23 -23.61 11.32 12.74
C VAL A 23 -24.21 9.94 12.48
N THR A 24 -25.47 9.75 12.87
CA THR A 24 -26.23 8.52 12.62
C THR A 24 -26.46 8.27 11.12
N SER A 25 -26.68 9.31 10.31
CA SER A 25 -26.82 9.18 8.86
C SER A 25 -25.53 8.69 8.21
N ARG A 26 -24.37 9.18 8.65
CA ARG A 26 -23.07 8.69 8.14
C ARG A 26 -22.81 7.22 8.46
N LEU A 27 -23.19 6.77 9.66
CA LEU A 27 -23.06 5.38 10.05
C LEU A 27 -23.99 4.46 9.24
N VAL A 28 -25.18 4.94 8.87
CA VAL A 28 -26.10 4.20 7.99
C VAL A 28 -25.53 4.10 6.57
N GLU A 29 -25.03 5.21 6.01
CA GLU A 29 -24.40 5.24 4.68
C GLU A 29 -23.17 4.32 4.61
N GLN A 30 -22.36 4.26 5.66
CA GLN A 30 -21.19 3.37 5.72
C GLN A 30 -21.58 1.88 5.78
N ASN A 31 -22.75 1.57 6.34
CA ASN A 31 -23.27 0.19 6.42
C ASN A 31 -24.12 -0.20 5.20
N ASP A 32 -24.44 0.73 4.30
CA ASP A 32 -25.17 0.44 3.07
C ASP A 32 -24.24 -0.22 2.03
N LYS A 33 -24.39 -1.54 1.91
CA LYS A 33 -23.61 -2.36 0.97
C LYS A 33 -23.76 -1.90 -0.48
N ILE A 34 -24.94 -1.41 -0.87
CA ILE A 34 -25.23 -0.99 -2.25
C ILE A 34 -24.49 0.32 -2.56
N LEU A 35 -24.53 1.26 -1.62
CA LEU A 35 -23.83 2.54 -1.76
C LEU A 35 -22.31 2.34 -1.78
N MET A 36 -21.78 1.49 -0.88
CA MET A 36 -20.36 1.17 -0.84
C MET A 36 -19.87 0.47 -2.11
N GLN A 37 -20.67 -0.42 -2.71
CA GLN A 37 -20.34 -1.03 -3.99
C GLN A 37 -20.25 0.01 -5.13
N LYS A 38 -21.18 0.95 -5.19
CA LYS A 38 -21.14 2.05 -6.18
C LYS A 38 -19.92 2.94 -6.00
N VAL A 39 -19.55 3.24 -4.76
CA VAL A 39 -18.33 4.00 -4.43
C VAL A 39 -17.11 3.23 -4.93
N TYR A 40 -17.01 1.93 -4.63
CA TYR A 40 -15.91 1.08 -5.08
C TYR A 40 -15.75 1.04 -6.61
N GLU A 41 -16.85 0.81 -7.35
CA GLU A 41 -16.85 0.81 -8.82
C GLU A 41 -16.42 2.17 -9.40
N LYS A 42 -16.91 3.27 -8.82
CA LYS A 42 -16.52 4.62 -9.23
C LYS A 42 -15.04 4.89 -8.95
N THR A 43 -14.53 4.44 -7.81
CA THR A 43 -13.11 4.57 -7.46
C THR A 43 -12.23 3.76 -8.40
N LEU A 44 -12.59 2.52 -8.73
CA LEU A 44 -11.90 1.72 -9.74
C LEU A 44 -11.91 2.43 -11.11
N SER A 45 -13.06 2.91 -11.55
CA SER A 45 -13.17 3.66 -12.82
C SER A 45 -12.24 4.87 -12.83
N MET A 46 -12.18 5.65 -11.75
CA MET A 46 -11.26 6.78 -11.64
C MET A 46 -9.79 6.35 -11.67
N MET A 47 -9.41 5.32 -10.91
CA MET A 47 -8.02 4.84 -10.83
C MET A 47 -7.52 4.31 -12.18
N PHE A 48 -8.39 3.68 -12.98
CA PHE A 48 -8.00 3.01 -14.24
C PHE A 48 -8.47 3.75 -15.51
N SER A 49 -9.19 4.86 -15.39
CA SER A 49 -9.61 5.69 -16.54
C SER A 49 -8.42 6.23 -17.34
N GLY A 50 -7.32 6.60 -16.69
CA GLY A 50 -6.08 7.06 -17.33
C GLY A 50 -5.34 5.97 -18.11
N SER A 51 -5.60 4.69 -17.80
CA SER A 51 -4.98 3.53 -18.45
C SER A 51 -5.67 3.13 -19.76
N ARG A 52 -6.91 3.61 -19.97
CA ARG A 52 -7.70 3.30 -21.19
C ARG A 52 -7.35 4.18 -22.38
N GLN A 53 -6.52 5.21 -22.21
CA GLN A 53 -6.02 6.03 -23.30
C GLN A 53 -4.63 5.60 -23.76
N ARG A 54 -4.57 4.46 -24.46
CA ARG A 54 -3.64 4.26 -25.58
C ARG A 54 -4.29 3.41 -26.65
N LYS A 55 -5.04 4.08 -27.53
CA LYS A 55 -5.12 3.81 -28.97
C LYS A 55 -5.95 4.93 -29.61
N SER A 56 -5.32 6.11 -29.71
CA SER A 56 -5.62 7.05 -30.79
C SER A 56 -4.36 7.16 -31.63
N LEU A 57 -4.20 6.21 -32.54
CA LEU A 57 -3.49 6.41 -33.80
C LEU A 57 -4.10 5.47 -34.82
N GLU A 58 -4.64 6.11 -35.84
CA GLU A 58 -5.07 5.57 -37.13
C GLU A 58 -6.46 4.94 -37.19
N SER A 59 -7.42 5.82 -37.51
CA SER A 59 -8.53 5.54 -38.40
C SER A 59 -8.02 4.92 -39.71
N VAL A 60 -8.28 3.63 -39.90
CA VAL A 60 -8.43 3.04 -41.22
C VAL A 60 -9.84 2.47 -41.25
N GLU A 61 -10.70 3.10 -42.05
CA GLU A 61 -11.96 2.55 -42.48
C GLU A 61 -11.70 1.19 -43.13
N ASN A 62 -12.24 0.12 -42.56
CA ASN A 62 -12.55 -1.09 -43.30
C ASN A 62 -13.76 -1.74 -42.64
N ASP A 63 -14.77 -1.90 -43.47
CA ASP A 63 -16.04 -2.54 -43.17
C ASP A 63 -15.80 -4.02 -42.88
N GLY A 64 -16.20 -4.48 -41.70
CA GLY A 64 -16.11 -5.89 -41.35
C GLY A 64 -16.30 -6.11 -39.86
N GLU A 65 -17.39 -6.78 -39.51
CA GLU A 65 -17.70 -7.27 -38.17
C GLU A 65 -16.48 -7.95 -37.53
N ILE A 66 -15.95 -7.35 -36.45
CA ILE A 66 -15.05 -8.06 -35.54
C ILE A 66 -15.89 -8.52 -34.36
N LEU A 67 -16.33 -9.76 -34.49
CA LEU A 67 -16.84 -10.62 -33.43
C LEU A 67 -15.73 -10.78 -32.38
N ASP A 68 -15.70 -9.94 -31.35
CA ASP A 68 -14.75 -10.08 -30.25
C ASP A 68 -15.23 -11.20 -29.33
N LYS A 69 -14.85 -12.42 -29.71
CA LYS A 69 -15.02 -13.65 -28.95
C LYS A 69 -14.24 -13.52 -27.65
N THR A 70 -14.98 -13.52 -26.52
CA THR A 70 -14.60 -14.23 -25.30
C THR A 70 -13.09 -14.20 -24.98
N LEU A 71 -12.61 -13.08 -24.46
CA LEU A 71 -11.51 -13.09 -23.50
C LEU A 71 -12.11 -13.14 -22.09
N GLU A 72 -12.77 -14.27 -21.80
CA GLU A 72 -12.84 -14.79 -20.44
C GLU A 72 -11.47 -15.41 -20.13
N ASP A 73 -10.42 -14.59 -20.15
CA ASP A 73 -9.19 -14.96 -19.48
C ASP A 73 -9.53 -14.97 -18.00
N LYS A 74 -9.49 -16.18 -17.45
CA LYS A 74 -9.55 -16.50 -16.04
C LYS A 74 -8.52 -15.65 -15.31
N ILE A 75 -8.88 -14.43 -14.95
CA ILE A 75 -8.34 -13.79 -13.77
C ILE A 75 -8.96 -14.59 -12.63
N GLU A 76 -8.31 -15.70 -12.30
CA GLU A 76 -8.36 -16.20 -10.94
C GLU A 76 -7.85 -15.04 -10.09
N ASP A 77 -8.77 -14.17 -9.67
CA ASP A 77 -8.62 -13.34 -8.49
C ASP A 77 -8.44 -14.32 -7.34
N LYS A 78 -7.22 -14.86 -7.23
CA LYS A 78 -6.68 -15.23 -5.93
C LYS A 78 -6.68 -13.92 -5.18
N LEU A 79 -7.78 -13.66 -4.47
CA LEU A 79 -7.79 -12.85 -3.26
C LEU A 79 -6.41 -13.08 -2.63
N PRO A 80 -5.66 -12.03 -2.27
CA PRO A 80 -4.39 -12.24 -1.62
C PRO A 80 -4.69 -13.07 -0.39
N THR A 81 -4.40 -14.38 -0.45
CA THR A 81 -4.39 -15.24 0.71
C THR A 81 -3.50 -14.48 1.66
N ASN A 82 -4.03 -14.13 2.83
CA ASN A 82 -3.34 -13.34 3.85
C ASN A 82 -2.03 -14.05 4.19
N SER A 83 -1.02 -13.93 3.34
CA SER A 83 0.21 -14.66 3.49
C SER A 83 0.85 -13.98 4.68
N LEU A 84 1.06 -14.77 5.73
CA LEU A 84 1.78 -14.32 6.91
C LEU A 84 3.28 -14.22 6.55
N GLY A 85 3.58 -13.63 5.40
CA GLY A 85 4.90 -13.40 4.87
C GLY A 85 5.65 -12.36 5.66
N CYS A 86 6.95 -12.28 5.40
CA CYS A 86 7.81 -11.36 6.10
C CYS A 86 7.41 -9.94 5.72
N LYS A 87 7.04 -9.09 6.69
CA LYS A 87 6.66 -7.70 6.38
C LYS A 87 7.81 -6.86 5.84
N LEU A 88 9.04 -7.35 5.92
CA LEU A 88 10.24 -6.67 5.41
C LEU A 88 10.52 -7.00 3.94
N CYS A 89 10.55 -8.29 3.58
CA CYS A 89 10.88 -8.71 2.22
C CYS A 89 9.69 -9.23 1.41
N LEU A 90 8.49 -9.25 1.99
CA LEU A 90 7.22 -9.72 1.40
C LEU A 90 7.25 -11.16 0.85
N LYS A 91 8.35 -11.89 1.07
CA LYS A 91 8.45 -13.31 0.75
C LYS A 91 7.51 -14.07 1.66
N ASP A 92 6.83 -15.04 1.06
CA ASP A 92 6.01 -16.00 1.80
C ASP A 92 6.89 -16.68 2.84
N ILE A 93 6.43 -16.64 4.08
CA ILE A 93 7.05 -17.36 5.17
C ILE A 93 6.29 -18.66 5.27
N ASP A 94 6.98 -19.79 5.11
CA ASP A 94 6.44 -21.09 5.47
C ASP A 94 6.09 -21.07 6.95
N THR A 95 4.80 -20.97 7.26
CA THR A 95 4.25 -20.92 8.62
C THR A 95 4.67 -22.10 9.50
N SER A 96 5.24 -23.13 8.89
CA SER A 96 5.58 -24.39 9.53
C SER A 96 7.03 -24.50 10.01
N LEU A 97 7.96 -23.57 9.67
CA LEU A 97 9.38 -23.90 9.82
C LEU A 97 10.37 -22.94 10.45
N ASN A 98 10.17 -21.62 10.64
CA ASN A 98 11.02 -20.80 11.54
C ASN A 98 10.58 -19.33 11.58
N ASN A 99 9.44 -19.07 12.21
CA ASN A 99 8.90 -17.70 12.29
C ASN A 99 9.38 -17.08 13.59
N SER A 100 10.26 -16.07 13.48
CA SER A 100 10.63 -15.26 14.64
C SER A 100 9.83 -13.95 14.64
N ILE A 101 9.61 -13.42 15.84
CA ILE A 101 8.91 -12.16 16.06
C ILE A 101 9.97 -11.15 16.51
N CYS A 102 9.99 -9.99 15.86
CA CYS A 102 10.85 -8.90 16.30
C CYS A 102 10.46 -8.46 17.71
N SER A 103 11.42 -8.43 18.63
CA SER A 103 11.16 -8.05 20.02
C SER A 103 10.88 -6.55 20.21
N CYS A 104 11.24 -5.70 19.25
CA CYS A 104 10.96 -4.26 19.32
C CYS A 104 9.62 -3.88 18.67
N CYS A 105 9.25 -4.47 17.53
CA CYS A 105 8.05 -4.07 16.77
C CYS A 105 6.97 -5.15 16.63
N ASN A 106 7.18 -6.33 17.21
CA ASN A 106 6.26 -7.48 17.18
C ASN A 106 5.85 -7.96 15.78
N LEU A 107 6.60 -7.59 14.75
CA LEU A 107 6.38 -8.04 13.38
C LEU A 107 7.00 -9.41 13.14
N LYS A 108 6.30 -10.25 12.36
CA LYS A 108 6.83 -11.52 11.86
C LYS A 108 7.96 -11.27 10.88
N ILE A 109 9.07 -11.95 11.11
CA ILE A 109 10.29 -11.86 10.31
C ILE A 109 10.75 -13.25 9.88
N CYS A 110 11.24 -13.35 8.64
CA CYS A 110 11.91 -14.54 8.14
C CYS A 110 13.36 -14.57 8.63
N GLU A 111 14.02 -15.73 8.51
CA GLU A 111 15.43 -15.88 8.89
C GLU A 111 16.36 -14.91 8.18
N ALA A 112 16.11 -14.59 6.90
CA ALA A 112 16.94 -13.65 6.14
C ALA A 112 16.79 -12.19 6.60
N CYS A 113 15.71 -11.85 7.30
CA CYS A 113 15.45 -10.50 7.80
C CYS A 113 15.59 -10.40 9.32
N LYS A 114 16.11 -11.47 9.94
CA LYS A 114 16.30 -11.60 11.36
C LYS A 114 17.74 -11.27 11.72
N GLU A 115 17.88 -10.36 12.65
CA GLU A 115 19.10 -10.11 13.40
C GLU A 115 18.88 -10.54 14.86
N HIS A 116 19.95 -10.65 15.65
CA HIS A 116 19.84 -10.98 17.07
C HIS A 116 20.50 -9.91 17.92
N CYS A 117 19.86 -9.56 19.01
CA CYS A 117 20.47 -8.69 20.02
C CYS A 117 21.76 -9.35 20.56
N SER A 118 22.87 -8.63 20.56
CA SER A 118 24.17 -9.15 21.03
C SER A 118 24.19 -9.59 22.50
N TYR A 119 23.32 -9.02 23.34
CA TYR A 119 23.29 -9.31 24.78
C TYR A 119 22.30 -10.40 25.20
N CYS A 120 21.04 -10.34 24.71
CA CYS A 120 19.97 -11.25 25.15
C CYS A 120 19.53 -12.24 24.07
N SER A 121 20.15 -12.22 22.89
CA SER A 121 19.84 -13.09 21.74
C SER A 121 18.38 -13.04 21.25
N LYS A 122 17.60 -12.04 21.70
CA LYS A 122 16.25 -11.76 21.20
C LYS A 122 16.30 -11.42 19.71
N SER A 123 15.26 -11.82 18.99
CA SER A 123 15.14 -11.62 17.55
C SER A 123 14.77 -10.17 17.24
N LEU A 124 15.49 -9.54 16.32
CA LEU A 124 15.28 -8.17 15.86
C LEU A 124 15.08 -8.18 14.36
N CYS A 125 14.32 -7.22 13.85
CA CYS A 125 14.18 -7.05 12.41
C CYS A 125 15.21 -6.05 11.89
N VAL A 126 15.69 -6.24 10.66
CA VAL A 126 16.67 -5.33 10.02
C VAL A 126 16.19 -3.87 10.03
N ASN A 127 14.89 -3.62 9.88
CA ASN A 127 14.36 -2.25 10.00
C ASN A 127 14.51 -1.66 11.41
N CYS A 128 14.30 -2.44 12.47
CA CYS A 128 14.53 -1.97 13.83
C CYS A 128 15.99 -1.60 14.05
N VAL A 129 16.91 -2.42 13.53
CA VAL A 129 18.36 -2.18 13.61
C VAL A 129 18.78 -0.92 12.83
N ASN A 130 18.30 -0.77 11.59
CA ASN A 130 18.76 0.27 10.67
C ASN A 130 18.00 1.61 10.77
N ILE A 131 16.70 1.57 11.05
CA ILE A 131 15.82 2.76 11.03
C ILE A 131 15.56 3.27 12.44
N PHE A 132 15.29 2.37 13.38
CA PHE A 132 14.85 2.73 14.73
C PHE A 132 16.00 2.79 15.75
N GLY A 133 17.26 2.67 15.29
CA GLY A 133 18.42 2.80 16.17
C GLY A 133 18.52 1.70 17.24
N CYS A 134 18.00 0.50 16.94
CA CYS A 134 18.26 -0.73 17.71
C CYS A 134 19.67 -1.27 17.38
N SER A 135 20.67 -0.38 17.40
CA SER A 135 22.07 -0.69 17.22
C SER A 135 22.93 0.25 18.06
N ILE A 136 24.07 -0.23 18.53
CA ILE A 136 25.11 0.58 19.16
C ILE A 136 26.26 0.73 18.17
N GLN A 137 26.72 1.96 17.99
CA GLN A 137 27.96 2.23 17.26
C GLN A 137 29.13 1.91 18.18
N THR A 138 29.82 0.82 17.88
CA THR A 138 31.18 0.58 18.38
C THR A 138 32.17 1.08 17.34
N ASP A 139 33.43 1.30 17.72
CA ASP A 139 34.45 2.05 16.94
C ASP A 139 34.54 1.70 15.45
N ASP A 140 34.15 0.49 15.03
CA ASP A 140 34.17 0.08 13.62
C ASP A 140 32.84 -0.50 13.07
N PHE A 141 31.87 -0.91 13.90
CA PHE A 141 30.64 -1.57 13.43
C PHE A 141 29.40 -1.27 14.29
N ALA A 142 28.25 -1.19 13.62
CA ALA A 142 26.94 -1.11 14.26
C ALA A 142 26.50 -2.51 14.74
N THR A 143 26.43 -2.70 16.05
CA THR A 143 26.01 -3.98 16.65
C THR A 143 24.53 -3.95 17.02
N PRO A 144 23.73 -4.94 16.60
CA PRO A 144 22.29 -4.96 16.89
C PRO A 144 22.00 -5.16 18.38
N ILE A 145 21.18 -4.29 18.96
CA ILE A 145 20.76 -4.35 20.37
C ILE A 145 19.26 -4.09 20.48
N CYS A 146 18.55 -4.81 21.36
CA CYS A 146 17.14 -4.53 21.61
C CYS A 146 16.98 -3.30 22.52
N GLU A 147 15.79 -2.70 22.54
CA GLU A 147 15.51 -1.53 23.39
C GLU A 147 15.75 -1.81 24.88
N ASP A 148 15.35 -3.00 25.36
CA ASP A 148 15.61 -3.40 26.75
C ASP A 148 17.11 -3.36 27.07
N CYS A 149 17.94 -4.00 26.25
CA CYS A 149 19.39 -4.06 26.49
C CYS A 149 20.06 -2.70 26.29
N LYS A 150 19.54 -1.89 25.37
CA LYS A 150 20.02 -0.52 25.16
C LYS A 150 19.89 0.33 26.43
N SER A 151 18.79 0.18 27.17
CA SER A 151 18.57 0.90 28.44
C SER A 151 19.61 0.62 29.54
N PHE A 152 20.44 -0.42 29.41
CA PHE A 152 21.51 -0.75 30.35
C PHE A 152 22.92 -0.31 29.89
N VAL A 153 23.05 0.12 28.62
CA VAL A 153 24.34 0.46 28.00
C VAL A 153 24.45 1.95 27.67
N ASP A 154 23.31 2.64 27.51
CA ASP A 154 23.22 4.11 27.41
C ASP A 154 23.59 4.81 28.73
#